data_AF-A0A5A7PWV7-F1
#
_entry.id   AF-A0A5A7PWV7-F1
#
_cell.length_a   1.000
_cell.length_b   1.000
_cell.length_c   1.000
_cell.angle_alpha   90.00
_cell.angle_beta   90.00
_cell.angle_gamma   90.00
#
_symmetry.space_group_name_H-M   'P 1'
#
loop_
_entity.id
_entity.type
_entity.pdbx_description
1 polymer ?
#
loop_
_entity_poly.entity_id
_entity_poly.type
_entity_poly.pdbx_seq_one_letter_code
_entity_poly.pdbx_strand_id
1 'polypeptide(L)'
;ISSFIEREHEFRFLAVTPETFYGLFYTTPSVLCACYSDEEYFMNRCEGNKEILYQRYSMALSRFGWMISYPVAFIFAIACWQQKILSEAAYENFLYHTFLGDRKTTIREYLATSGSSIMEEEPPEQLKHRYGG
;
A
#
# COMPACT_ATOMS: atom_id res chain seq x y z
N ILE A 1 20.97 4.10 5.48
CA ILE A 1 19.57 3.62 5.34
C ILE A 1 19.57 2.57 4.23
N SER A 2 18.78 1.50 4.34
CA SER A 2 18.77 0.45 3.30
C SER A 2 18.14 0.99 2.01
N SER A 3 18.67 0.60 0.85
CA SER A 3 18.29 1.13 -0.47
C SER A 3 16.80 0.96 -0.81
N PHE A 4 16.08 0.05 -0.14
CA PHE A 4 14.64 -0.09 -0.32
C PHE A 4 13.84 1.04 0.37
N ILE A 5 14.31 1.54 1.52
CA ILE A 5 13.67 2.63 2.29
C ILE A 5 13.82 3.98 1.58
N GLU A 6 14.86 4.12 0.76
CA GLU A 6 15.08 5.32 -0.06
C GLU A 6 14.17 5.37 -1.30
N ARG A 7 13.78 4.21 -1.83
CA ARG A 7 12.81 4.12 -2.95
C ARG A 7 11.40 4.47 -2.51
N GLU A 8 11.01 4.02 -1.32
CA GLU A 8 9.69 4.25 -0.73
C GLU A 8 9.70 5.51 0.14
N HIS A 9 10.10 6.65 -0.43
CA HIS A 9 10.41 7.84 0.37
C HIS A 9 9.20 8.46 1.08
N GLU A 10 8.00 8.21 0.56
CA GLU A 10 6.70 8.64 1.09
C GLU A 10 6.34 7.91 2.40
N PHE A 11 6.98 6.79 2.68
CA PHE A 11 6.67 5.95 3.83
C PHE A 11 7.73 6.05 4.93
N ARG A 12 7.28 5.78 6.16
CA ARG A 12 8.08 5.67 7.37
C ARG A 12 7.77 4.37 8.10
N PHE A 13 8.75 3.93 8.88
CA PHE A 13 8.59 2.81 9.79
C PHE A 13 8.45 3.36 11.22
N LEU A 14 7.38 2.96 11.89
CA LEU A 14 7.06 3.31 13.25
C LEU A 14 7.18 2.07 14.13
N ALA A 15 7.87 2.19 15.26
CA ALA A 15 7.76 1.19 16.31
C ALA A 15 6.45 1.44 17.07
N VAL A 16 5.58 0.44 17.13
CA VAL A 16 4.27 0.52 17.79
C VAL A 16 4.13 -0.65 18.77
N THR A 17 3.37 -0.44 19.84
CA THR A 17 2.93 -1.53 20.71
C THR A 17 1.49 -1.86 20.32
N PRO A 18 1.24 -2.96 19.59
CA PRO A 18 -0.10 -3.25 19.12
C PRO A 18 -1.03 -3.58 20.28
N GLU A 19 -2.32 -3.31 20.06
CA GLU A 19 -3.41 -3.63 20.98
C GLU A 19 -4.28 -4.73 20.35
N THR A 20 -4.67 -5.70 21.17
CA THR A 20 -5.60 -6.77 20.79
C THR A 20 -7.03 -6.24 20.72
N PHE A 21 -7.92 -7.01 20.10
CA PHE A 21 -9.36 -6.70 20.07
C PHE A 21 -10.02 -6.61 21.46
N TYR A 22 -9.38 -7.13 22.51
CA TYR A 22 -9.87 -7.09 23.89
C TYR A 22 -9.24 -5.96 24.72
N GLY A 23 -8.49 -5.07 24.09
CA GLY A 23 -7.82 -3.94 24.75
C GLY A 23 -6.54 -4.31 25.51
N LEU A 24 -6.00 -5.51 25.28
CA LEU A 24 -4.73 -5.94 25.87
C LEU A 24 -3.58 -5.58 24.93
N PHE A 25 -2.49 -5.03 25.48
CA PHE A 25 -1.29 -4.74 24.71
C PHE A 25 -0.40 -5.97 24.54
N TYR A 26 0.20 -6.11 23.36
CA TYR A 26 1.26 -7.08 23.15
C TYR A 26 2.54 -6.65 23.89
N THR A 27 3.29 -7.62 24.39
CA THR A 27 4.56 -7.36 25.09
C THR A 27 5.71 -7.04 24.14
N THR A 28 5.58 -7.42 22.87
CA THR A 28 6.61 -7.26 21.85
C THR A 28 6.26 -6.06 20.96
N PRO A 29 7.14 -5.06 20.84
CA PRO A 29 6.93 -3.97 19.90
C PRO A 29 7.01 -4.48 18.46
N SER A 30 6.12 -3.97 17.62
CA SER A 30 6.02 -4.28 16.20
C SER A 30 6.42 -3.07 15.35
N VAL A 31 6.79 -3.33 14.11
CA VAL A 31 7.09 -2.27 13.14
C VAL A 31 5.89 -2.08 12.22
N LEU A 32 5.37 -0.86 12.13
CA LEU A 32 4.29 -0.47 11.23
C LEU A 32 4.83 0.47 10.15
N CYS A 33 4.45 0.21 8.90
CA CYS A 33 4.72 1.13 7.80
C CYS A 33 3.56 2.12 7.67
N ALA A 34 3.84 3.41 7.78
CA ALA A 34 2.85 4.47 7.66
C ALA A 34 3.32 5.51 6.63
N CYS A 35 2.37 6.15 5.94
CA CYS A 35 2.69 7.29 5.08
C CYS A 35 2.99 8.53 5.94
N TYR A 36 3.87 9.40 5.46
CA TYR A 36 3.97 10.75 6.03
C TYR A 36 2.74 11.60 5.68
N SER A 37 2.34 12.52 6.56
CA SER A 37 1.52 13.66 6.11
C SER A 37 2.34 14.56 5.19
N ASP A 38 1.67 15.40 4.39
CA ASP A 38 2.38 16.34 3.50
C ASP A 38 3.34 17.26 4.29
N GLU A 39 2.92 17.73 5.46
CA GLU A 39 3.73 18.57 6.36
C GLU A 39 4.89 17.79 6.96
N GLU A 40 4.63 16.58 7.47
CA GLU A 40 5.68 15.74 8.07
C GLU A 40 6.71 15.31 7.02
N TYR A 41 6.25 15.02 5.81
CA TYR A 41 7.12 14.69 4.69
C TYR A 41 8.01 15.88 4.33
N PHE A 42 7.42 17.07 4.20
CA PHE A 42 8.15 18.29 3.88
C PHE A 42 9.22 18.61 4.91
N MET A 43 8.92 18.46 6.20
CA MET A 43 9.89 18.73 7.26
C MET A 43 10.95 17.62 7.40
N ASN A 44 10.57 16.34 7.37
CA ASN A 44 11.50 15.24 7.63
C ASN A 44 12.30 14.81 6.40
N ARG A 45 11.69 14.79 5.21
CA ARG A 45 12.30 14.27 3.98
C ARG A 45 12.82 15.36 3.05
N CYS A 46 12.25 16.56 3.14
CA CYS A 46 12.68 17.71 2.36
C CYS A 46 13.39 18.78 3.19
N GLU A 47 13.51 18.61 4.51
CA GLU A 47 14.17 19.58 5.41
C GLU A 47 13.59 21.01 5.28
N GLY A 48 12.29 21.11 4.95
CA GLY A 48 11.63 22.39 4.70
C GLY A 48 12.00 23.07 3.37
N ASN A 49 12.69 22.36 2.47
CA ASN A 49 13.15 22.88 1.19
C ASN A 49 12.21 22.47 0.03
N LYS A 50 11.65 23.45 -0.67
CA LYS A 50 10.69 23.23 -1.77
C LYS A 50 11.35 22.67 -3.01
N GLU A 51 12.59 23.02 -3.30
CA GLU A 51 13.35 22.50 -4.44
C GLU A 51 13.57 20.98 -4.30
N ILE A 52 13.85 20.48 -3.09
CA ILE A 52 13.97 19.03 -2.83
C ILE A 52 12.63 18.33 -3.03
N LEU A 53 11.53 18.93 -2.53
CA LEU A 53 10.17 18.41 -2.74
C LEU A 53 9.87 18.28 -4.24
N TYR A 54 10.13 19.34 -5.01
CA TYR A 54 9.93 19.35 -6.45
C TYR A 54 10.81 18.33 -7.15
N GLN A 55 12.10 18.19 -6.83
CA GLN A 55 12.96 17.19 -7.44
C GLN A 55 12.44 15.76 -7.24
N ARG A 56 11.96 15.43 -6.04
CA ARG A 56 11.43 14.10 -5.73
C ARG A 56 10.12 13.79 -6.46
N TYR A 57 9.19 14.73 -6.52
CA TYR A 57 7.90 14.53 -7.19
C TYR A 57 7.92 14.75 -8.70
N SER A 58 8.76 15.65 -9.22
CA SER A 58 8.90 15.89 -10.66
C SER A 58 9.56 14.71 -11.38
N MET A 59 10.52 14.03 -10.75
CA MET A 59 11.09 12.78 -11.30
C MET A 59 10.11 11.60 -11.26
N ALA A 60 9.17 11.58 -10.30
CA ALA A 60 8.16 10.54 -10.22
C ALA A 60 7.19 10.63 -11.41
N LEU A 61 6.67 11.81 -11.75
CA LEU A 61 5.74 11.98 -12.88
C LEU A 61 6.31 11.51 -14.22
N SER A 62 7.61 11.70 -14.47
CA SER A 62 8.25 11.28 -15.72
C SER A 62 8.50 9.77 -15.83
N ARG A 63 8.61 9.04 -14.70
CA ARG A 63 8.89 7.59 -14.70
C ARG A 63 7.64 6.71 -14.67
N PHE A 64 6.49 7.25 -14.25
CA PHE A 64 5.31 6.46 -13.91
C PHE A 64 4.20 6.44 -14.96
N GLY A 65 4.28 7.25 -16.03
CA GLY A 65 3.19 7.42 -17.00
C GLY A 65 2.78 6.16 -17.79
N TRP A 66 3.57 5.09 -17.81
CA TRP A 66 3.35 3.94 -18.71
C TRP A 66 3.20 2.59 -18.00
N MET A 67 3.31 2.52 -16.66
CA MET A 67 3.50 1.24 -15.95
C MET A 67 2.39 0.89 -14.94
N ILE A 68 1.25 1.59 -14.95
CA ILE A 68 0.28 1.52 -13.83
C ILE A 68 -0.99 0.71 -14.15
N SER A 69 -1.37 0.46 -15.40
CA SER A 69 -2.73 -0.05 -15.64
C SER A 69 -2.96 -1.55 -15.42
N TYR A 70 -1.95 -2.41 -15.55
CA TYR A 70 -2.11 -3.87 -15.42
C TYR A 70 -1.59 -4.53 -14.13
N PRO A 71 -0.55 -4.03 -13.43
CA PRO A 71 -0.09 -4.67 -12.19
C PRO A 71 -1.05 -4.47 -11.00
N VAL A 72 -1.96 -3.49 -11.05
CA VAL A 72 -2.80 -3.11 -9.90
C VAL A 72 -3.86 -4.15 -9.58
N ALA A 73 -4.55 -4.70 -10.58
CA ALA A 73 -5.57 -5.75 -10.40
C ALA A 73 -4.99 -7.02 -9.75
N PHE A 74 -3.82 -7.42 -10.21
CA PHE A 74 -3.16 -8.64 -9.76
C PHE A 74 -2.50 -8.47 -8.38
N ILE A 75 -1.86 -7.32 -8.10
CA ILE A 75 -1.36 -6.98 -6.75
C ILE A 75 -2.53 -6.94 -5.75
N PHE A 76 -3.67 -6.41 -6.18
CA PHE A 76 -4.89 -6.36 -5.39
C PHE A 76 -5.43 -7.76 -5.07
N ALA A 77 -5.47 -8.66 -6.05
CA ALA A 77 -5.91 -10.05 -5.84
C ALA A 77 -4.99 -10.80 -4.86
N ILE A 78 -3.66 -10.64 -4.99
CA ILE A 78 -2.70 -11.20 -4.04
C ILE A 78 -2.92 -10.60 -2.66
N ALA A 79 -3.05 -9.28 -2.53
CA ALA A 79 -3.25 -8.62 -1.24
C ALA A 79 -4.51 -9.15 -0.54
N CYS A 80 -5.64 -9.19 -1.24
CA CYS A 80 -6.88 -9.78 -0.72
C CYS A 80 -6.71 -11.25 -0.29
N TRP A 81 -6.02 -12.06 -1.09
CA TRP A 81 -5.78 -13.47 -0.80
C TRP A 81 -4.90 -13.66 0.44
N GLN A 82 -3.83 -12.89 0.57
CA GLN A 82 -2.93 -12.91 1.73
C GLN A 82 -3.66 -12.54 3.02
N GLN A 83 -4.58 -11.57 2.98
CA GLN A 83 -5.38 -11.21 4.15
C GLN A 83 -6.36 -12.32 4.55
N LYS A 84 -6.98 -13.02 3.58
CA LYS A 84 -7.83 -14.19 3.87
C LYS A 84 -7.04 -15.32 4.53
N ILE A 85 -5.81 -15.57 4.09
CA ILE A 85 -4.92 -16.55 4.71
C ILE A 85 -4.57 -16.14 6.14
N LEU A 86 -4.37 -14.84 6.39
CA LEU A 86 -3.97 -14.33 7.70
C LEU A 86 -5.10 -14.48 8.74
N SER A 87 -6.29 -13.97 8.46
CA SER A 87 -7.52 -14.17 9.25
C SER A 87 -8.73 -13.48 8.58
N GLU A 88 -9.94 -13.94 8.90
CA GLU A 88 -11.18 -13.28 8.43
C GLU A 88 -11.27 -11.82 8.89
N ALA A 89 -10.83 -11.51 10.12
CA ALA A 89 -10.82 -10.14 10.64
C ALA A 89 -9.86 -9.23 9.86
N ALA A 90 -8.70 -9.74 9.43
CA ALA A 90 -7.75 -8.99 8.62
C ALA A 90 -8.28 -8.75 7.20
N TYR A 91 -8.95 -9.74 6.62
CA TYR A 91 -9.61 -9.58 5.32
C TYR A 91 -10.71 -8.52 5.37
N GLU A 92 -11.58 -8.58 6.39
CA GLU A 92 -12.63 -7.59 6.59
C GLU A 92 -12.06 -6.19 6.79
N ASN A 93 -11.05 -6.03 7.64
CA ASN A 93 -10.37 -4.75 7.84
C ASN A 93 -9.79 -4.19 6.52
N PHE A 94 -9.14 -5.04 5.72
CA PHE A 94 -8.59 -4.64 4.42
C PHE A 94 -9.67 -4.14 3.46
N LEU A 95 -10.80 -4.83 3.36
CA LEU A 95 -11.90 -4.44 2.49
C LEU A 95 -12.52 -3.09 2.87
N TYR A 96 -12.60 -2.77 4.15
CA TYR A 96 -13.22 -1.56 4.68
C TYR A 96 -12.28 -0.35 4.74
N HIS A 97 -10.98 -0.56 4.96
CA HIS A 97 -10.03 0.52 5.22
C HIS A 97 -9.02 0.77 4.10
N THR A 98 -9.12 0.02 2.99
CA THR A 98 -8.32 0.26 1.79
C THR A 98 -9.18 0.93 0.72
N PHE A 99 -8.62 1.96 0.08
CA PHE A 99 -9.29 2.76 -0.94
C PHE A 99 -8.63 2.55 -2.31
N LEU A 100 -9.40 2.75 -3.37
CA LEU A 100 -8.87 2.85 -4.73
C LEU A 100 -8.03 4.12 -4.90
N GLY A 101 -7.41 4.29 -6.06
CA GLY A 101 -6.58 5.46 -6.37
C GLY A 101 -7.31 6.81 -6.27
N ASP A 102 -8.64 6.80 -6.24
CA ASP A 102 -9.49 7.98 -6.02
C ASP A 102 -9.58 8.42 -4.54
N ARG A 103 -9.06 7.60 -3.61
CA ARG A 103 -9.09 7.79 -2.15
C ARG A 103 -10.50 7.99 -1.57
N LYS A 104 -11.53 7.54 -2.28
CA LYS A 104 -12.94 7.69 -1.87
C LYS A 104 -13.65 6.36 -1.87
N THR A 105 -13.45 5.58 -2.92
CA THR A 105 -14.12 4.29 -3.09
C THR A 105 -13.32 3.24 -2.35
N THR A 106 -13.94 2.59 -1.36
CA THR A 106 -13.32 1.45 -0.68
C THR A 106 -13.28 0.24 -1.59
N ILE A 107 -12.39 -0.71 -1.29
CA ILE A 107 -12.34 -1.99 -1.99
C ILE A 107 -13.69 -2.71 -1.92
N ARG A 108 -14.37 -2.69 -0.77
CA ARG A 108 -15.69 -3.30 -0.60
C ARG A 108 -16.73 -2.71 -1.54
N GLU A 109 -16.80 -1.38 -1.63
CA GLU A 109 -17.74 -0.69 -2.51
C GLU A 109 -17.46 -1.02 -3.98
N TYR A 110 -16.19 -1.02 -4.37
CA TYR A 110 -15.78 -1.39 -5.71
C TYR A 110 -16.23 -2.81 -6.08
N LEU A 111 -15.94 -3.79 -5.24
CA LEU A 111 -16.34 -5.19 -5.49
C LEU A 111 -17.87 -5.37 -5.53
N ALA A 112 -18.62 -4.59 -4.74
CA ALA A 112 -20.08 -4.61 -4.75
C ALA A 112 -20.67 -4.04 -6.05
N THR A 113 -20.04 -3.02 -6.64
CA THR A 113 -20.53 -2.35 -7.87
C THR A 113 -20.00 -3.00 -9.15
N SER A 114 -18.73 -3.37 -9.19
CA SER A 114 -18.05 -3.89 -10.39
C SER A 114 -17.98 -5.42 -10.44
N GLY A 115 -18.32 -6.10 -9.36
CA GLY A 115 -18.19 -7.55 -9.22
C GLY A 115 -16.77 -7.99 -8.84
N SER A 116 -16.62 -9.29 -8.60
CA SER A 116 -15.37 -9.90 -8.14
C SER A 116 -14.47 -10.44 -9.25
N SER A 117 -14.77 -10.17 -10.53
CA SER A 117 -14.03 -10.75 -11.66
C SER A 117 -12.53 -10.43 -11.64
N ILE A 118 -12.16 -9.26 -11.12
CA ILE A 118 -10.75 -8.84 -10.94
C ILE A 118 -9.96 -9.77 -10.00
N MET A 119 -10.66 -10.48 -9.12
CA MET A 119 -10.06 -11.43 -8.17
C MET A 119 -9.79 -12.80 -8.81
N GLU A 120 -10.38 -13.05 -9.98
CA GLU A 120 -10.29 -14.30 -10.73
C GLU A 120 -9.39 -14.17 -11.97
N GLU A 121 -8.94 -12.96 -12.28
CA GLU A 121 -8.09 -12.66 -13.43
C GLU A 121 -6.66 -13.17 -13.20
N GLU A 122 -6.21 -14.10 -14.05
CA GLU A 122 -4.82 -14.55 -14.04
C GLU A 122 -3.87 -13.45 -14.52
N PRO A 123 -2.63 -13.40 -13.98
CA PRO A 123 -1.64 -12.47 -14.47
C PRO A 123 -1.29 -12.82 -15.92
N PRO A 124 -0.96 -11.82 -16.77
CA PRO A 124 -0.49 -12.08 -18.13
C PRO A 124 0.68 -13.08 -18.13
N GLU A 125 0.71 -13.98 -19.12
CA GLU A 125 1.72 -15.05 -19.23
C GLU A 125 3.17 -14.55 -19.05
N GLN A 126 3.48 -13.38 -19.58
CA GLN A 126 4.80 -12.75 -19.49
C GLN A 126 5.22 -12.41 -18.04
N LEU A 127 4.25 -12.24 -17.15
CA LEU A 127 4.43 -11.84 -15.75
C LEU A 127 4.26 -12.98 -14.75
N LYS A 128 3.74 -14.15 -15.14
CA LYS A 128 3.53 -15.31 -14.24
C LYS A 128 4.77 -15.65 -13.39
N HIS A 129 5.95 -15.65 -14.01
CA HIS A 129 7.21 -15.97 -13.33
C HIS A 129 7.59 -14.99 -12.19
N ARG A 130 7.13 -13.73 -12.23
CA ARG A 130 7.45 -12.73 -11.19
C ARG A 130 6.62 -12.90 -9.93
N TYR A 131 5.53 -13.64 -10.02
CA TYR A 131 4.50 -13.70 -8.99
C TYR A 131 4.30 -15.12 -8.44
N GLY A 132 5.29 -15.99 -8.62
CA GLY A 132 5.35 -17.30 -7.95
C GLY A 132 5.00 -18.50 -8.82
N GLY A 133 4.79 -18.31 -10.13
CA GLY A 133 4.42 -19.39 -11.06
C GLY A 133 2.92 -19.50 -11.23
#